data_AF-A0A2V2DGB2-F1
#
_entry.id   AF-A0A2V2DGB2-F1
#
_cell.length_a   1.000
_cell.length_b   1.000
_cell.length_c   1.000
_cell.angle_alpha   90.00
_cell.angle_beta   90.00
_cell.angle_gamma   90.00
#
_symmetry.space_group_name_H-M   'P 1'
#
loop_
_entity.id
_entity.type
_entity.pdbx_description
1 polymer ?
#
loop_
_entity_poly.entity_id
_entity_poly.type
_entity_poly.pdbx_seq_one_letter_code
_entity_poly.pdbx_strand_id
1 'polypeptide(L)'
;MEYGDDKKLLELLQKEKFLAFFDFCKTGDDGASEIDGLCKVAEPAEKSFAEYLSLTFIFDTPSEGKVALAKRIMANFTTASFKRVIPSVRAITSVPCSMRAAENYVHQIDVIFEGVITADVKELIKQMVFVVRNTGGLDTEVPQWWEDEGDSAPKQTEAERSNWAARIAAYLRLKI
;
A
#
# COMPACT_ATOMS: atom_id res chain seq x y z
N MET A 1 -17.51 13.86 -26.18
CA MET A 1 -16.97 12.50 -25.98
C MET A 1 -15.57 12.65 -25.41
N GLU A 2 -15.19 12.14 -24.24
CA GLU A 2 -15.90 11.51 -23.13
C GLU A 2 -14.98 11.77 -21.92
N TYR A 3 -15.22 12.86 -21.16
CA TYR A 3 -14.45 13.26 -19.96
C TYR A 3 -15.02 12.63 -18.66
N GLY A 4 -15.78 11.53 -18.79
CA GLY A 4 -16.61 11.00 -17.71
C GLY A 4 -15.91 9.99 -16.79
N ASP A 5 -14.90 9.27 -17.28
CA ASP A 5 -14.32 8.13 -16.57
C ASP A 5 -13.09 8.52 -15.73
N ASP A 6 -12.31 9.51 -16.18
CA ASP A 6 -11.10 9.97 -15.50
C ASP A 6 -11.40 10.70 -14.18
N LYS A 7 -12.49 11.47 -14.12
CA LYS A 7 -12.94 12.15 -12.89
C LYS A 7 -13.47 11.16 -11.85
N LYS A 8 -14.23 10.15 -12.28
CA LYS A 8 -14.78 9.12 -11.37
C LYS A 8 -13.70 8.29 -10.70
N LEU A 9 -12.62 7.98 -11.43
CA LEU A 9 -11.50 7.20 -10.90
C LEU A 9 -10.63 8.00 -9.92
N LEU A 10 -10.43 9.29 -10.20
CA LEU A 10 -9.83 10.24 -9.27
C LEU A 10 -10.68 10.43 -8.01
N GLU A 11 -12.00 10.48 -8.15
CA GLU A 11 -12.95 10.56 -7.03
C GLU A 11 -13.00 9.26 -6.20
N LEU A 12 -12.75 8.08 -6.80
CA LEU A 12 -12.67 6.78 -6.10
C LEU A 12 -11.42 6.65 -5.22
N LEU A 13 -10.28 7.22 -5.64
CA LEU A 13 -9.01 7.17 -4.90
C LEU A 13 -8.87 8.27 -3.84
N GLN A 14 -9.63 9.36 -4.01
CA GLN A 14 -9.82 10.40 -2.98
C GLN A 14 -10.64 9.91 -1.78
N LYS A 15 -11.18 8.69 -1.88
CA LYS A 15 -12.08 8.07 -0.92
C LYS A 15 -11.46 6.74 -0.50
N GLU A 16 -10.28 6.71 0.09
CA GLU A 16 -9.79 5.52 0.80
C GLU A 16 -10.09 5.67 2.30
N LYS A 17 -10.74 4.66 2.88
CA LYS A 17 -10.95 4.58 4.33
C LYS A 17 -9.70 4.00 4.96
N PHE A 18 -9.07 4.76 5.84
CA PHE A 18 -7.93 4.28 6.61
C PHE A 18 -8.40 3.27 7.65
N LEU A 19 -7.72 2.11 7.70
CA LEU A 19 -8.15 0.99 8.54
C LEU A 19 -7.16 0.69 9.66
N ALA A 20 -5.87 0.70 9.36
CA ALA A 20 -4.84 0.34 10.30
C ALA A 20 -3.47 0.82 9.85
N PHE A 21 -2.53 0.88 10.78
CA PHE A 21 -1.12 1.04 10.48
C PHE A 21 -0.26 0.19 11.40
N PHE A 22 0.98 -0.03 10.99
CA PHE A 22 1.99 -0.69 11.82
C PHE A 22 3.38 -0.23 11.42
N ASP A 23 4.23 -0.06 12.42
CA ASP A 23 5.64 0.14 12.21
C ASP A 23 6.32 -1.18 11.83
N PHE A 24 7.36 -1.06 11.02
CA PHE A 24 8.21 -2.18 10.65
C PHE A 24 9.68 -1.76 10.63
N CYS A 25 10.56 -2.74 10.84
CA CYS A 25 11.98 -2.56 10.62
C CYS A 25 12.59 -3.81 10.00
N LYS A 26 13.77 -3.67 9.42
CA LYS A 26 14.63 -4.78 9.04
C LYS A 26 15.85 -4.77 9.93
N THR A 27 16.00 -5.80 10.74
CA THR A 27 17.19 -5.99 11.57
C THR A 27 18.29 -6.70 10.78
N GLY A 28 19.53 -6.20 10.90
CA GLY A 28 20.74 -6.82 10.36
C GLY A 28 21.28 -7.92 11.27
N ASP A 29 22.32 -8.62 10.80
CA ASP A 29 22.92 -9.75 11.54
C ASP A 29 23.51 -9.36 12.90
N ASP A 30 23.84 -8.09 13.09
CA ASP A 30 24.37 -7.51 14.33
C ASP A 30 23.28 -7.03 15.31
N GLY A 31 22.01 -7.18 14.94
CA GLY A 31 20.87 -6.70 15.73
C GLY A 31 20.56 -5.21 15.56
N ALA A 32 21.29 -4.48 14.71
CA ALA A 32 21.01 -3.08 14.40
C ALA A 32 19.92 -2.97 13.31
N SER A 33 19.14 -1.89 13.33
CA SER A 33 18.18 -1.63 12.25
C SER A 33 18.90 -1.20 10.97
N GLU A 34 18.67 -1.94 9.88
CA GLU A 34 19.14 -1.61 8.54
C GLU A 34 18.21 -0.60 7.85
N ILE A 35 16.91 -0.74 8.05
CA ILE A 35 15.88 0.14 7.50
C ILE A 35 14.60 0.06 8.32
N ASP A 36 14.02 1.21 8.60
CA ASP A 36 12.77 1.37 9.35
C ASP A 36 11.69 1.92 8.44
N GLY A 37 10.44 1.84 8.89
CA GLY A 37 9.34 2.48 8.21
C GLY A 37 7.98 2.18 8.81
N LEU A 38 6.96 2.73 8.15
CA LEU A 38 5.56 2.63 8.53
C LEU A 38 4.77 2.04 7.36
N CYS A 39 3.88 1.10 7.64
CA CYS A 39 2.91 0.62 6.68
C CYS A 39 1.50 1.09 7.05
N LYS A 40 0.87 1.82 6.13
CA LYS A 40 -0.53 2.23 6.19
C LYS A 40 -1.39 1.19 5.45
N VAL A 41 -2.55 0.84 6.01
CA VAL A 41 -3.53 -0.05 5.41
C VAL A 41 -4.86 0.67 5.20
N ALA A 42 -5.40 0.61 3.98
CA ALA A 42 -6.65 1.27 3.62
C ALA A 42 -7.51 0.41 2.68
N GLU A 43 -8.80 0.72 2.64
CA GLU A 43 -9.76 0.16 1.67
C GLU A 43 -10.42 1.29 0.87
N PRO A 44 -11.08 0.99 -0.25
CA PRO A 44 -12.00 1.93 -0.89
C PRO A 44 -13.14 2.34 0.06
N ALA A 45 -13.32 3.64 0.28
CA ALA A 45 -14.43 4.21 1.04
C ALA A 45 -15.75 4.27 0.24
N GLU A 46 -15.71 4.07 -1.08
CA GLU A 46 -16.89 3.80 -1.90
C GLU A 46 -16.74 2.47 -2.65
N LYS A 47 -17.87 1.92 -3.12
CA LYS A 47 -17.88 0.70 -3.92
C LYS A 47 -16.96 0.85 -5.14
N SER A 48 -15.83 0.16 -5.08
CA SER A 48 -14.86 0.07 -6.16
C SER A 48 -15.29 -0.99 -7.18
N PHE A 49 -14.75 -0.91 -8.39
CA PHE A 49 -14.91 -1.93 -9.43
C PHE A 49 -14.23 -3.26 -9.07
N ALA A 50 -13.31 -3.21 -8.10
CA ALA A 50 -12.58 -4.36 -7.58
C ALA A 50 -12.47 -4.26 -6.06
N GLU A 51 -12.51 -5.41 -5.42
CA GLU A 51 -12.36 -5.54 -3.97
C GLU A 51 -10.87 -5.63 -3.67
N TYR A 52 -10.33 -4.64 -2.96
CA TYR A 52 -8.90 -4.57 -2.66
C TYR A 52 -8.63 -3.93 -1.31
N LEU A 53 -7.47 -4.24 -0.75
CA LEU A 53 -6.85 -3.48 0.33
C LEU A 53 -5.51 -2.92 -0.16
N SER A 54 -5.25 -1.66 0.17
CA SER A 54 -4.03 -0.94 -0.15
C SER A 54 -3.07 -0.97 1.03
N LEU A 55 -1.82 -1.34 0.77
CA LEU A 55 -0.69 -1.27 1.68
C LEU A 55 0.26 -0.19 1.17
N THR A 56 0.36 0.93 1.89
CA THR A 56 1.34 1.98 1.59
C THR A 56 2.51 1.90 2.55
N PHE A 57 3.66 1.52 2.03
CA PHE A 57 4.92 1.45 2.76
C PHE A 57 5.65 2.78 2.64
N ILE A 58 6.08 3.33 3.77
CA ILE A 58 6.89 4.54 3.88
C ILE A 58 8.19 4.12 4.57
N PHE A 59 9.26 3.96 3.80
CA PHE A 59 10.57 3.58 4.31
C PHE A 59 11.41 4.82 4.61
N ASP A 60 12.13 4.81 5.72
CA ASP A 60 13.13 5.83 6.06
C ASP A 60 14.43 5.57 5.28
N THR A 61 14.69 6.39 4.27
CA THR A 61 15.78 6.21 3.29
C THR A 61 16.69 7.44 3.15
N PRO A 62 17.42 7.86 4.20
CA PRO A 62 18.35 8.98 4.14
C PRO A 62 19.56 8.76 3.22
N SER A 63 19.70 7.57 2.61
CA SER A 63 20.79 7.24 1.69
C SER A 63 20.31 6.40 0.50
N GLU A 64 21.04 6.48 -0.61
CA GLU A 64 20.76 5.67 -1.80
C GLU A 64 20.83 4.15 -1.52
N GLY A 65 21.69 3.75 -0.58
CA GLY A 65 21.78 2.35 -0.13
C GLY A 65 20.47 1.86 0.49
N LYS A 66 19.84 2.68 1.35
CA LYS A 66 18.54 2.36 1.92
C LYS A 66 17.42 2.39 0.89
N VAL A 67 17.47 3.29 -0.11
CA VAL A 67 16.53 3.26 -1.26
C VAL A 67 16.65 1.95 -2.04
N ALA A 68 17.87 1.47 -2.30
CA ALA A 68 18.10 0.21 -3.00
C ALA A 68 17.59 -0.99 -2.18
N LEU A 69 17.79 -0.97 -0.86
CA LEU A 69 17.27 -2.00 0.04
C LEU A 69 15.74 -2.03 0.05
N ALA A 70 15.08 -0.87 0.19
CA ALA A 70 13.62 -0.78 0.14
C ALA A 70 13.05 -1.34 -1.17
N LYS A 71 13.66 -1.01 -2.31
CA LYS A 71 13.26 -1.58 -3.62
C LYS A 71 13.38 -3.11 -3.67
N ARG A 72 14.43 -3.68 -3.07
CA ARG A 72 14.61 -5.15 -3.00
C ARG A 72 13.55 -5.81 -2.13
N ILE A 73 13.23 -5.22 -0.98
CA ILE A 73 12.15 -5.70 -0.10
C ILE A 73 10.82 -5.71 -0.87
N MET A 74 10.50 -4.59 -1.54
CA MET A 74 9.26 -4.49 -2.30
C MET A 74 9.16 -5.50 -3.46
N ALA A 75 10.28 -5.88 -4.07
CA ALA A 75 10.30 -6.89 -5.13
C ALA A 75 9.92 -8.30 -4.66
N ASN A 76 10.00 -8.58 -3.35
CA ASN A 76 9.58 -9.89 -2.80
C ASN A 76 8.06 -10.03 -2.74
N PHE A 77 7.32 -8.91 -2.71
CA PHE A 77 5.87 -8.90 -2.64
C PHE A 77 5.25 -9.17 -4.01
N THR A 78 4.87 -10.42 -4.23
CA THR A 78 4.28 -10.89 -5.49
C THR A 78 2.90 -11.47 -5.24
N THR A 79 2.07 -11.59 -6.28
CA THR A 79 0.77 -12.27 -6.14
C THR A 79 0.92 -13.67 -5.55
N ALA A 80 1.99 -14.39 -5.90
CA ALA A 80 2.25 -15.73 -5.38
C ALA A 80 2.58 -15.73 -3.87
N SER A 81 3.29 -14.73 -3.36
CA SER A 81 3.62 -14.68 -1.93
C SER A 81 2.38 -14.42 -1.06
N PHE A 82 1.49 -13.54 -1.50
CA PHE A 82 0.23 -13.30 -0.79
C PHE A 82 -0.74 -14.48 -0.93
N LYS A 83 -0.89 -15.06 -2.13
CA LYS A 83 -1.77 -16.22 -2.36
C LYS A 83 -1.46 -17.43 -1.47
N ARG A 84 -0.19 -17.61 -1.06
CA ARG A 84 0.21 -18.70 -0.15
C ARG A 84 -0.43 -18.58 1.24
N VAL A 85 -0.71 -17.36 1.69
CA VAL A 85 -1.29 -17.09 3.01
C VAL A 85 -2.78 -16.77 2.89
N ILE A 86 -3.16 -16.07 1.82
CA ILE A 86 -4.51 -15.57 1.57
C ILE A 86 -4.97 -16.09 0.20
N PRO A 87 -5.57 -17.29 0.12
CA PRO A 87 -5.92 -17.92 -1.15
C PRO A 87 -6.88 -17.12 -2.04
N SER A 88 -7.69 -16.24 -1.45
CA SER A 88 -8.63 -15.36 -2.16
C SER A 88 -7.98 -14.19 -2.88
N VAL A 89 -6.68 -13.95 -2.71
CA VAL A 89 -5.97 -12.90 -3.46
C VAL A 89 -5.96 -13.29 -4.93
N ARG A 90 -6.48 -12.43 -5.81
CA ARG A 90 -6.48 -12.63 -7.25
C ARG A 90 -5.19 -12.13 -7.88
N ALA A 91 -4.80 -10.91 -7.53
CA ALA A 91 -3.72 -10.17 -8.17
C ALA A 91 -3.11 -9.14 -7.20
N ILE A 92 -1.93 -8.65 -7.54
CA ILE A 92 -1.29 -7.54 -6.84
C ILE A 92 -0.82 -6.51 -7.86
N THR A 93 -1.08 -5.25 -7.57
CA THR A 93 -0.42 -4.10 -8.21
C THR A 93 0.65 -3.57 -7.26
N SER A 94 1.78 -3.16 -7.80
CA SER A 94 2.91 -2.65 -7.02
C SER A 94 3.46 -1.44 -7.74
N VAL A 95 3.43 -0.28 -7.07
CA VAL A 95 3.79 0.97 -7.72
C VAL A 95 4.57 1.88 -6.77
N PRO A 96 5.82 2.25 -7.11
CA PRO A 96 6.60 3.19 -6.29
C PRO A 96 5.95 4.58 -6.34
N CYS A 97 5.72 5.18 -5.19
CA CYS A 97 5.28 6.57 -5.08
C CYS A 97 6.50 7.49 -5.00
N SER A 98 6.84 8.11 -6.13
CA SER A 98 7.97 9.04 -6.19
C SER A 98 7.58 10.37 -5.53
N MET A 99 8.00 10.59 -4.28
CA MET A 99 7.98 11.91 -3.67
C MET A 99 9.34 12.58 -3.91
N ARG A 100 9.34 13.72 -4.62
CA ARG A 100 10.58 14.37 -5.13
C ARG A 100 11.46 15.04 -4.06
N ALA A 101 11.07 15.04 -2.78
CA ALA A 101 11.70 15.90 -1.77
C ALA A 101 11.83 15.29 -0.36
N ALA A 102 11.56 13.99 -0.18
CA ALA A 102 11.61 13.37 1.14
C ALA A 102 12.83 12.44 1.26
N GLU A 103 13.41 12.35 2.46
CA GLU A 103 14.35 11.28 2.85
C GLU A 103 13.67 9.89 2.89
N ASN A 104 12.48 9.75 2.31
CA ASN A 104 11.63 8.57 2.43
C ASN A 104 11.33 7.98 1.05
N TYR A 105 11.35 6.65 0.99
CA TYR A 105 10.90 5.89 -0.17
C TYR A 105 9.49 5.38 0.10
N VAL A 106 8.53 5.85 -0.70
CA VAL A 106 7.14 5.43 -0.56
C VAL A 106 6.79 4.43 -1.67
N HIS A 107 6.11 3.35 -1.31
CA HIS A 107 5.68 2.32 -2.26
C HIS A 107 4.31 1.78 -1.87
N GLN A 108 3.38 1.76 -2.82
CA GLN A 108 2.05 1.21 -2.60
C GLN A 108 1.87 -0.15 -3.29
N ILE A 109 1.22 -1.06 -2.58
CA ILE A 109 0.77 -2.35 -3.07
C ILE A 109 -0.74 -2.44 -2.89
N ASP A 110 -1.48 -2.69 -3.97
CA ASP A 110 -2.91 -3.02 -3.85
C ASP A 110 -3.09 -4.53 -4.00
N VAL A 111 -3.67 -5.14 -2.98
CA VAL A 111 -3.97 -6.56 -2.93
C VAL A 111 -5.42 -6.75 -3.35
N ILE A 112 -5.63 -7.33 -4.53
CA ILE A 112 -6.94 -7.45 -5.17
C ILE A 112 -7.49 -8.86 -4.89
N PHE A 113 -8.76 -8.97 -4.52
CA PHE A 113 -9.42 -10.22 -4.12
C PHE A 113 -10.34 -10.81 -5.20
N GLU A 114 -10.60 -12.11 -5.07
CA GLU A 114 -11.65 -12.81 -5.80
C GLU A 114 -13.00 -12.61 -5.10
N GLY A 115 -13.89 -11.83 -5.73
CA GLY A 115 -15.21 -11.54 -5.18
C GLY A 115 -15.17 -10.56 -4.01
N VAL A 116 -16.31 -10.43 -3.33
CA VAL A 116 -16.49 -9.50 -2.19
C VAL A 116 -15.69 -9.99 -0.98
N ILE A 117 -15.00 -9.08 -0.28
CA ILE A 117 -14.36 -9.41 0.99
C ILE A 117 -15.46 -9.70 2.02
N THR A 118 -15.79 -10.97 2.21
CA THR A 118 -16.72 -11.43 3.26
C THR A 118 -16.00 -11.83 4.55
N ALA A 119 -14.67 -11.89 4.51
CA ALA A 119 -13.83 -12.20 5.67
C ALA A 119 -13.78 -11.01 6.62
N ASP A 120 -13.51 -11.28 7.90
CA ASP A 120 -13.18 -10.21 8.86
C ASP A 120 -11.95 -9.44 8.35
N VAL A 121 -12.16 -8.18 7.99
CA VAL A 121 -11.12 -7.29 7.45
C VAL A 121 -9.94 -7.19 8.42
N LYS A 122 -10.17 -7.22 9.74
CA LYS A 122 -9.07 -7.19 10.72
C LYS A 122 -8.22 -8.47 10.62
N GLU A 123 -8.85 -9.62 10.43
CA GLU A 123 -8.11 -10.88 10.26
C GLU A 123 -7.34 -10.91 8.94
N LEU A 124 -7.94 -10.38 7.88
CA LEU A 124 -7.28 -10.24 6.58
C LEU A 124 -6.04 -9.34 6.67
N ILE A 125 -6.13 -8.23 7.41
CA ILE A 125 -5.00 -7.32 7.68
C ILE A 125 -3.89 -8.03 8.47
N LYS A 126 -4.23 -8.83 9.50
CA LYS A 126 -3.22 -9.63 10.22
C LYS A 126 -2.51 -10.62 9.29
N GLN A 127 -3.24 -11.25 8.38
CA GLN A 127 -2.66 -12.14 7.38
C GLN A 127 -1.72 -11.38 6.43
N MET A 128 -2.08 -10.16 6.02
CA MET A 128 -1.18 -9.30 5.24
C MET A 128 0.09 -8.95 6.00
N VAL A 129 -0.03 -8.56 7.27
CA VAL A 129 1.12 -8.27 8.14
C VAL A 129 2.02 -9.50 8.27
N PHE A 130 1.42 -10.69 8.38
CA PHE A 130 2.17 -11.95 8.35
C PHE A 130 2.92 -12.15 7.03
N VAL A 131 2.31 -11.83 5.88
CA VAL A 131 2.99 -11.86 4.57
C VAL A 131 4.15 -10.85 4.54
N VAL A 132 3.92 -9.62 5.02
CA VAL A 132 4.94 -8.56 5.11
C VAL A 132 6.14 -9.04 5.92
N ARG A 133 5.89 -9.63 7.09
CA ARG A 133 6.94 -10.16 7.96
C ARG A 133 7.76 -11.26 7.29
N ASN A 134 7.09 -12.31 6.81
CA ASN A 134 7.78 -13.52 6.34
C ASN A 134 8.34 -13.39 4.91
N THR A 135 7.67 -12.63 4.05
CA THR A 135 8.11 -12.45 2.65
C THR A 135 9.07 -11.26 2.52
N GLY A 136 8.79 -10.18 3.23
CA GLY A 136 9.64 -8.99 3.24
C GLY A 136 10.89 -9.16 4.09
N GLY A 137 10.90 -10.13 5.03
CA GLY A 137 11.96 -10.26 6.03
C GLY A 137 12.02 -9.03 6.93
N LEU A 138 10.83 -8.55 7.33
CA LEU A 138 10.63 -7.37 8.15
C LEU A 138 10.10 -7.78 9.52
N ASP A 139 10.67 -7.23 10.58
CA ASP A 139 10.04 -7.24 11.88
C ASP A 139 8.89 -6.23 11.87
N THR A 140 7.73 -6.60 12.40
CA THR A 140 6.56 -5.71 12.39
C THR A 140 5.95 -5.64 13.77
N GLU A 141 5.50 -4.46 14.17
CA GLU A 141 4.66 -4.30 15.34
C GLU A 141 3.26 -4.89 15.10
N VAL A 142 2.47 -4.92 16.17
CA VAL A 142 1.05 -5.29 16.08
C VAL A 142 0.30 -4.15 15.39
N PRO A 143 -0.58 -4.45 14.40
CA PRO A 143 -1.41 -3.43 13.77
C PRO A 143 -2.21 -2.61 14.77
N GLN A 144 -2.04 -1.30 14.69
CA GLN A 144 -2.85 -0.31 15.37
C GLN A 144 -4.06 0.00 14.49
N TRP A 145 -5.25 -0.18 15.05
CA TRP A 145 -6.50 0.01 14.31
C TRP A 145 -6.87 1.49 14.31
N TRP A 146 -7.21 2.00 13.14
CA TRP A 146 -7.87 3.28 13.05
C TRP A 146 -9.34 3.05 13.42
N GLU A 147 -9.70 3.34 14.66
CA GLU A 147 -11.11 3.37 15.05
C GLU A 147 -11.80 4.54 14.33
N ASP A 148 -13.09 4.43 14.03
CA ASP A 148 -13.92 5.55 13.56
C ASP A 148 -14.09 6.60 14.70
N GLU A 149 -12.99 7.08 15.30
CA GLU A 149 -13.00 8.32 16.07
C GLU A 149 -13.17 9.47 15.07
N GLY A 150 -14.43 9.79 14.78
CA GLY A 150 -14.91 11.08 14.29
C GLY A 150 -13.98 11.82 13.32
N ASP A 151 -14.24 11.65 12.03
CA ASP A 151 -14.21 12.76 11.07
C ASP A 151 -12.85 13.44 10.77
N SER A 152 -11.72 12.74 10.88
CA SER A 152 -10.45 13.30 10.36
C SER A 152 -9.38 12.27 9.99
N ALA A 153 -9.61 11.50 8.93
CA ALA A 153 -8.48 10.99 8.15
C ALA A 153 -7.68 12.20 7.59
N PRO A 154 -6.33 12.21 7.69
CA PRO A 154 -5.54 13.29 7.12
C PRO A 154 -5.78 13.39 5.61
N LYS A 155 -6.19 14.58 5.15
CA LYS A 155 -6.45 14.84 3.73
C LYS A 155 -5.13 14.77 2.95
N GLN A 156 -5.12 13.97 1.88
CA GLN A 156 -3.99 13.81 0.95
C GLN A 156 -3.48 15.17 0.44
N THR A 157 -2.18 15.26 0.16
CA THR A 157 -1.53 16.48 -0.36
C THR A 157 -1.64 16.59 -1.88
N GLU A 158 -1.45 17.79 -2.44
CA GLU A 158 -1.58 18.04 -3.89
C GLU A 158 -0.54 17.32 -4.75
N ALA A 159 0.64 17.09 -4.18
CA ALA A 159 1.72 16.37 -4.83
C ALA A 159 1.41 14.88 -4.99
N GLU A 160 0.74 14.29 -4.01
CA GLU A 160 0.25 12.91 -4.06
C GLU A 160 -0.86 12.79 -5.11
N ARG A 161 -1.80 13.76 -5.15
CA ARG A 161 -2.89 13.84 -6.15
C ARG A 161 -2.40 13.84 -7.60
N SER A 162 -1.41 14.67 -7.92
CA SER A 162 -0.93 14.85 -9.30
C SER A 162 -0.14 13.64 -9.84
N ASN A 163 0.54 12.92 -8.95
CA ASN A 163 1.37 11.77 -9.31
C ASN A 163 0.51 10.55 -9.69
N TRP A 164 -0.62 10.33 -9.01
CA TRP A 164 -1.44 9.13 -9.19
C TRP A 164 -2.32 9.15 -10.44
N ALA A 165 -2.85 10.32 -10.82
CA ALA A 165 -3.66 10.51 -12.04
C ALA A 165 -2.90 10.10 -13.31
N ALA A 166 -1.64 10.52 -13.41
CA ALA A 166 -0.78 10.19 -14.56
C ALA A 166 -0.45 8.69 -14.64
N ARG A 167 -0.47 7.96 -13.51
CA ARG A 167 -0.02 6.56 -13.41
C ARG A 167 -1.08 5.54 -13.82
N ILE A 168 -2.36 5.85 -13.61
CA ILE A 168 -3.45 4.94 -13.98
C ILE A 168 -3.84 5.09 -15.46
N ALA A 169 -3.79 6.32 -16.00
CA ALA A 169 -3.93 6.56 -17.44
C ALA A 169 -2.88 5.77 -18.26
N ALA A 170 -1.63 5.73 -17.76
CA ALA A 170 -0.55 4.96 -18.36
C ALA A 170 -0.75 3.43 -18.27
N TYR A 171 -1.30 2.92 -17.17
CA TYR A 171 -1.58 1.48 -16.99
C TYR A 171 -2.76 0.99 -17.84
N LEU A 172 -3.77 1.82 -18.07
CA LEU A 172 -4.97 1.50 -18.87
C LEU A 172 -4.81 1.74 -20.38
N ARG A 173 -3.62 2.19 -20.84
CA ARG A 173 -3.34 2.61 -22.25
C ARG A 173 -4.32 3.67 -22.78
N LEU A 174 -4.84 4.51 -21.90
CA LEU A 174 -5.61 5.69 -22.31
C LEU A 174 -4.59 6.72 -22.83
N LYS A 175 -4.75 7.16 -24.09
CA LYS A 175 -3.91 8.23 -24.63
C LYS A 175 -4.26 9.54 -23.91
N ILE A 176 -3.27 10.10 -23.22
CA ILE A 176 -3.26 11.48 -22.70
C ILE A 176 -3.18 12.44 -23.89
#